data_AF-A0AAJ1SND0-F1
#
_entry.id   AF-A0AAJ1SND0-F1
#
_cell.length_a   1.000
_cell.length_b   1.000
_cell.length_c   1.000
_cell.angle_alpha   90.00
_cell.angle_beta   90.00
_cell.angle_gamma   90.00
#
_symmetry.space_group_name_H-M   'P 1'
#
loop_
_entity.id
_entity.type
_entity.pdbx_description
1 polymer ?
#
loop_
_entity_poly.entity_id
_entity_poly.type
_entity_poly.pdbx_seq_one_letter_code
_entity_poly.pdbx_strand_id
1 'polypeptide(L)'
;DEGYYVFTDREPGKKYFVRPNSVEVNEVGLRYATYKTTFTVFRGCSESMASTLSDFSLSNEWQFSQGLVAEDYKYTHRTSNFIIYNAGDFAIDPREHALKITLEGESEGNVTIFNKTTGERFIYYPEFSTLLGQTLTLDRVYPKLNGVNCGIDTNLGLITLAVGTNEIEIQNVTRVESKWDFNFLYK
;
A
#
# COMPACT_ATOMS: atom_id res chain seq x y z
N ASP A 1 -18.29 0.99 -10.13
CA ASP A 1 -18.56 2.04 -9.13
C ASP A 1 -17.41 3.02 -9.05
N GLU A 2 -17.61 4.25 -9.52
CA GLU A 2 -16.60 5.30 -9.46
C GLU A 2 -16.71 6.07 -8.14
N GLY A 3 -15.62 6.08 -7.37
CA GLY A 3 -15.41 6.98 -6.24
C GLY A 3 -14.24 7.91 -6.53
N TYR A 4 -14.10 8.98 -5.76
CA TYR A 4 -13.07 9.99 -5.96
C TYR A 4 -12.28 10.20 -4.67
N TYR A 5 -11.03 10.60 -4.79
CA TYR A 5 -10.26 11.06 -3.63
C TYR A 5 -10.53 12.54 -3.40
N VAL A 6 -10.88 12.89 -2.16
CA VAL A 6 -10.99 14.28 -1.69
C VAL A 6 -9.96 14.49 -0.59
N PHE A 7 -9.32 15.65 -0.59
CA PHE A 7 -8.44 16.11 0.46
C PHE A 7 -8.72 17.59 0.74
N THR A 8 -8.23 18.09 1.85
CA THR A 8 -8.43 19.49 2.24
C THR A 8 -7.09 20.12 2.62
N ASP A 9 -7.00 21.43 2.50
CA ASP A 9 -5.85 22.22 2.95
C ASP A 9 -5.63 22.17 4.47
N ARG A 10 -6.63 21.73 5.24
CA ARG A 10 -6.53 21.52 6.69
C ARG A 10 -5.77 20.25 7.07
N GLU A 11 -5.85 19.22 6.22
CA GLU A 11 -5.12 17.96 6.37
C GLU A 11 -4.50 17.54 5.01
N PRO A 12 -3.54 18.31 4.49
CA PRO A 12 -3.03 18.12 3.12
C PRO A 12 -2.31 16.78 2.92
N GLY A 13 -1.82 16.17 4.00
CA GLY A 13 -1.15 14.87 3.97
C GLY A 13 -2.09 13.67 3.94
N LYS A 14 -3.42 13.87 3.92
CA LYS A 14 -4.43 12.80 3.93
C LYS A 14 -5.42 12.95 2.79
N LYS A 15 -5.87 11.83 2.26
CA LYS A 15 -6.92 11.74 1.23
C LYS A 15 -8.01 10.78 1.69
N TYR A 16 -9.25 11.06 1.30
CA TYR A 16 -10.43 10.28 1.63
C TYR A 16 -11.04 9.73 0.35
N PHE A 17 -11.20 8.41 0.25
CA PHE A 17 -11.92 7.81 -0.87
C PHE A 17 -13.43 7.89 -0.62
N VAL A 18 -14.12 8.72 -1.39
CA VAL A 18 -15.51 9.10 -1.13
C VAL A 18 -16.43 8.83 -2.30
N ARG A 19 -17.73 8.74 -1.98
CA ARG A 19 -18.83 8.81 -2.95
C ARG A 19 -19.66 10.07 -2.68
N PRO A 20 -20.09 10.81 -3.72
CA PRO A 20 -21.02 11.91 -3.53
C PRO A 20 -22.34 11.36 -2.97
N ASN A 21 -22.89 12.03 -1.96
CA ASN A 21 -24.13 11.63 -1.30
C ASN A 21 -25.27 12.60 -1.64
N SER A 22 -25.05 13.90 -1.43
CA SER A 22 -26.06 14.92 -1.71
C SER A 22 -25.41 16.26 -2.07
N VAL A 23 -26.14 17.08 -2.82
CA VAL A 23 -25.84 18.49 -3.05
C VAL A 23 -27.09 19.29 -2.67
N GLU A 24 -26.95 20.16 -1.69
CA GLU A 24 -27.98 21.09 -1.25
C GLU A 24 -27.63 22.48 -1.79
N VAL A 25 -28.62 23.17 -2.36
CA VAL A 25 -28.47 24.54 -2.84
C VAL A 25 -29.35 25.45 -2.00
N ASN A 26 -28.74 26.50 -1.45
CA ASN A 26 -29.45 27.54 -0.72
C ASN A 26 -29.23 28.88 -1.42
N GLU A 27 -30.24 29.37 -2.14
CA GLU A 27 -30.18 30.66 -2.84
C GLU A 27 -30.24 31.81 -1.84
N VAL A 28 -29.16 32.60 -1.77
CA VAL A 28 -29.03 33.77 -0.91
C VAL A 28 -29.25 35.02 -1.77
N GLY A 29 -30.52 35.29 -2.07
CA GLY A 29 -30.93 36.43 -2.90
C GLY A 29 -30.74 36.20 -4.41
N LEU A 30 -30.87 37.27 -5.21
CA LEU A 30 -30.97 37.19 -6.68
C LEU A 30 -29.67 36.78 -7.41
N ARG A 31 -28.51 36.79 -6.73
CA ARG A 31 -27.20 36.60 -7.38
C ARG A 31 -26.23 35.69 -6.62
N TYR A 32 -26.62 35.15 -5.48
CA TYR A 32 -25.74 34.30 -4.68
C TYR A 32 -26.47 33.02 -4.30
N ALA A 33 -25.74 31.92 -4.25
CA ALA A 33 -26.21 30.66 -3.71
C ALA A 33 -25.06 30.00 -2.94
N THR A 34 -25.40 29.33 -1.86
CA THR A 34 -24.48 28.45 -1.13
C THR A 34 -24.76 27.02 -1.54
N TYR A 35 -23.70 26.31 -1.90
CA TYR A 35 -23.76 24.88 -2.21
C TYR A 35 -23.16 24.11 -1.03
N LYS A 36 -23.86 23.09 -0.57
CA LYS A 36 -23.35 22.15 0.43
C LYS A 36 -23.36 20.76 -0.18
N THR A 37 -22.17 20.20 -0.37
CA THR A 37 -22.00 18.84 -0.88
C THR A 37 -21.61 17.92 0.27
N THR A 38 -22.32 16.81 0.42
CA THR A 38 -22.00 15.77 1.38
C THR A 38 -21.36 14.59 0.66
N PHE A 39 -20.29 14.07 1.25
CA PHE A 39 -19.56 12.91 0.74
C PHE A 39 -19.57 11.80 1.79
N THR A 40 -19.75 10.55 1.35
CA THR A 40 -19.69 9.37 2.22
C THR A 40 -18.31 8.71 2.10
N VAL A 41 -17.59 8.63 3.22
CA VAL A 41 -16.34 7.86 3.34
C VAL A 41 -16.69 6.41 3.66
N PHE A 42 -17.03 5.64 2.64
CA PHE A 42 -17.55 4.27 2.84
C PHE A 42 -16.48 3.28 3.33
N ARG A 43 -15.18 3.57 3.12
CA ARG A 43 -14.07 2.79 3.68
C ARG A 43 -13.84 3.04 5.17
N GLY A 44 -14.48 4.06 5.75
CA GLY A 44 -14.37 4.39 7.17
C GLY A 44 -12.97 4.82 7.63
N CYS A 45 -12.06 5.17 6.72
CA CYS A 45 -10.72 5.64 7.01
C CYS A 45 -10.24 6.65 5.97
N SER A 46 -9.21 7.42 6.34
CA SER A 46 -8.40 8.21 5.42
C SER A 46 -7.09 7.49 5.09
N GLU A 47 -6.45 7.89 4.00
CA GLU A 47 -5.18 7.32 3.54
C GLU A 47 -4.11 8.42 3.48
N SER A 48 -2.83 8.07 3.65
CA SER A 48 -1.74 9.01 3.37
C SER A 48 -1.79 9.49 1.93
N MET A 49 -1.44 10.75 1.69
CA MET A 49 -1.39 11.32 0.34
C MET A 49 -0.37 10.57 -0.51
N ALA A 50 0.88 10.60 -0.05
CA ALA A 50 2.02 9.89 -0.61
C ALA A 50 2.00 8.41 -0.21
N SER A 51 2.53 7.56 -1.08
CA SER A 51 2.76 6.15 -0.75
C SER A 51 4.13 5.95 -0.09
N THR A 52 4.36 4.78 0.49
CA THR A 52 5.62 4.41 1.14
C THR A 52 6.85 4.42 0.23
N LEU A 53 6.67 4.39 -1.09
CA LEU A 53 7.76 4.51 -2.08
C LEU A 53 7.93 5.92 -2.66
N SER A 54 7.09 6.88 -2.25
CA SER A 54 7.23 8.26 -2.70
C SER A 54 8.44 8.90 -2.02
N ASP A 55 9.19 9.73 -2.75
CA ASP A 55 10.33 10.47 -2.17
C ASP A 55 9.84 11.36 -1.02
N PHE A 56 10.55 11.31 0.11
CA PHE A 56 10.21 12.16 1.26
C PHE A 56 10.49 13.63 0.91
N SER A 57 9.43 14.38 0.59
CA SER A 57 9.51 15.84 0.40
C SER A 57 8.69 16.57 1.45
N LEU A 58 9.39 17.39 2.25
CA LEU A 58 8.77 18.34 3.18
C LEU A 58 8.01 19.48 2.47
N SER A 59 8.02 19.52 1.14
CA SER A 59 7.49 20.64 0.40
C SER A 59 5.97 20.65 0.25
N ASN A 60 5.22 19.56 0.54
CA ASN A 60 3.74 19.56 0.57
C ASN A 60 3.06 18.25 1.03
N GLU A 61 3.78 17.14 1.27
CA GLU A 61 3.12 15.81 1.33
C GLU A 61 3.03 15.18 2.74
N TRP A 62 3.86 15.62 3.68
CA TRP A 62 3.96 15.02 5.01
C TRP A 62 3.63 16.04 6.11
N GLN A 63 2.57 15.79 6.88
CA GLN A 63 2.13 16.65 8.00
C GLN A 63 2.58 16.03 9.33
N PHE A 64 2.93 16.88 10.31
CA PHE A 64 3.06 16.46 11.71
C PHE A 64 1.76 15.79 12.19
N SER A 65 1.86 14.79 13.07
CA SER A 65 0.74 13.95 13.56
C SER A 65 0.34 12.74 12.68
N GLN A 66 1.23 12.24 11.83
CA GLN A 66 1.06 10.97 11.10
C GLN A 66 1.75 9.77 11.76
N GLY A 67 2.06 9.83 13.06
CA GLY A 67 2.74 8.74 13.77
C GLY A 67 4.18 8.46 13.29
N LEU A 68 4.76 9.37 12.49
CA LEU A 68 6.14 9.25 12.01
C LEU A 68 7.11 9.24 13.19
N VAL A 69 7.71 8.08 13.44
CA VAL A 69 8.83 7.93 14.36
C VAL A 69 10.08 8.49 13.67
N ALA A 70 11.03 9.05 14.43
CA ALA A 70 12.29 9.61 13.90
C ALA A 70 13.23 8.57 13.26
N GLU A 71 12.79 7.32 13.12
CA GLU A 71 13.54 6.24 12.48
C GLU A 71 13.29 6.26 10.97
N ASP A 72 14.36 6.24 10.18
CA ASP A 72 14.31 6.14 8.71
C ASP A 72 13.89 4.73 8.27
N TYR A 73 12.60 4.42 8.39
CA TYR A 73 12.05 3.21 7.81
C TYR A 73 12.14 3.27 6.28
N LYS A 74 12.72 2.22 5.70
CA LYS A 74 12.82 2.04 4.26
C LYS A 74 11.76 1.04 3.82
N TYR A 75 11.33 1.19 2.57
CA TYR A 75 10.38 0.29 1.93
C TYR A 75 10.94 -0.31 0.63
N THR A 76 12.22 -0.07 0.37
CA THR A 76 13.02 -0.78 -0.63
C THR A 76 14.21 -1.43 0.07
N HIS A 77 14.37 -2.75 -0.11
CA HIS A 77 15.37 -3.53 0.58
C HIS A 77 16.15 -4.40 -0.39
N ARG A 78 17.46 -4.56 -0.12
CA ARG A 78 18.36 -5.44 -0.87
C ARG A 78 18.85 -6.65 -0.06
N THR A 79 18.15 -6.92 1.04
CA THR A 79 18.44 -8.00 1.98
C THR A 79 17.23 -8.90 2.13
N SER A 80 17.45 -10.15 2.51
CA SER A 80 16.39 -11.13 2.72
C SER A 80 15.70 -10.99 4.07
N ASN A 81 16.27 -10.28 5.03
CA ASN A 81 15.66 -10.01 6.33
C ASN A 81 15.64 -8.50 6.57
N PHE A 82 14.47 -7.98 6.94
CA PHE A 82 14.25 -6.55 7.18
C PHE A 82 12.92 -6.33 7.91
N ILE A 83 12.64 -5.07 8.22
CA ILE A 83 11.39 -4.63 8.83
C ILE A 83 10.61 -3.78 7.83
N ILE A 84 9.30 -3.98 7.78
CA ILE A 84 8.34 -3.05 7.17
C ILE A 84 7.51 -2.43 8.28
N TYR A 85 7.54 -1.11 8.38
CA TYR A 85 6.78 -0.37 9.40
C TYR A 85 5.48 0.18 8.82
N ASN A 86 4.35 -0.18 9.41
CA ASN A 86 3.06 0.41 9.12
C ASN A 86 2.73 1.48 10.18
N ALA A 87 2.89 2.76 9.81
CA ALA A 87 2.64 3.91 10.69
C ALA A 87 1.15 4.27 10.85
N GLY A 88 0.25 3.55 10.17
CA GLY A 88 -1.19 3.80 10.23
C GLY A 88 -1.88 3.23 11.48
N ASP A 89 -3.16 3.55 11.63
CA ASP A 89 -4.04 3.06 12.70
C ASP A 89 -4.67 1.70 12.39
N PHE A 90 -4.54 1.21 11.15
CA PHE A 90 -5.14 -0.05 10.67
C PHE A 90 -4.10 -0.97 10.03
N ALA A 91 -4.37 -2.27 10.08
CA ALA A 91 -3.60 -3.25 9.33
C ALA A 91 -3.88 -3.15 7.82
N ILE A 92 -2.87 -3.44 7.00
CA ILE A 92 -3.01 -3.47 5.54
C ILE A 92 -3.31 -4.91 5.11
N ASP A 93 -4.58 -5.20 4.84
CA ASP A 93 -4.99 -6.44 4.15
C ASP A 93 -5.10 -6.21 2.63
N PRO A 94 -4.35 -6.92 1.77
CA PRO A 94 -4.41 -6.77 0.31
C PRO A 94 -5.77 -7.11 -0.32
N ARG A 95 -6.67 -7.80 0.40
CA ARG A 95 -8.05 -8.04 -0.04
C ARG A 95 -8.86 -6.75 -0.10
N GLU A 96 -8.58 -5.82 0.80
CA GLU A 96 -9.34 -4.58 0.99
C GLU A 96 -8.52 -3.35 0.57
N HIS A 97 -7.24 -3.33 0.89
CA HIS A 97 -6.34 -2.19 0.79
C HIS A 97 -5.34 -2.33 -0.35
N ALA A 98 -4.81 -1.20 -0.80
CA ALA A 98 -3.71 -1.20 -1.76
C ALA A 98 -2.43 -1.67 -1.04
N LEU A 99 -1.85 -2.75 -1.56
CA LEU A 99 -0.53 -3.23 -1.19
C LEU A 99 0.09 -3.83 -2.43
N LYS A 100 1.22 -3.27 -2.86
CA LYS A 100 2.02 -3.82 -3.95
C LYS A 100 3.40 -4.18 -3.45
N ILE A 101 3.76 -5.45 -3.61
CA ILE A 101 5.09 -5.97 -3.29
C ILE A 101 5.74 -6.38 -4.60
N THR A 102 6.87 -5.76 -4.94
CA THR A 102 7.67 -6.14 -6.11
C THR A 102 8.93 -6.85 -5.65
N LEU A 103 9.27 -7.95 -6.30
CA LEU A 103 10.41 -8.79 -6.00
C LEU A 103 11.25 -9.03 -7.26
N GLU A 104 12.52 -8.69 -7.15
CA GLU A 104 13.59 -8.93 -8.10
C GLU A 104 14.67 -9.79 -7.44
N GLY A 105 15.38 -10.60 -8.23
CA GLY A 105 16.41 -11.52 -7.76
C GLY A 105 16.49 -12.77 -8.61
N GLU A 106 17.19 -13.76 -8.07
CA GLU A 106 17.44 -15.05 -8.72
C GLU A 106 16.94 -16.17 -7.81
N SER A 107 15.92 -16.91 -8.25
CA SER A 107 15.33 -18.03 -7.54
C SER A 107 15.29 -19.26 -8.42
N GLU A 108 15.75 -20.40 -7.88
CA GLU A 108 15.61 -21.73 -8.50
C GLU A 108 14.23 -22.36 -8.20
N GLY A 109 13.30 -21.58 -7.65
CA GLY A 109 11.94 -21.97 -7.31
C GLY A 109 11.61 -21.86 -5.83
N ASN A 110 10.32 -21.96 -5.51
CA ASN A 110 9.76 -21.88 -4.16
C ASN A 110 10.17 -20.61 -3.39
N VAL A 111 10.31 -19.48 -4.08
CA VAL A 111 10.56 -18.21 -3.41
C VAL A 111 9.42 -17.95 -2.41
N THR A 112 9.80 -17.63 -1.18
CA THR A 112 8.85 -17.45 -0.08
C THR A 112 9.01 -16.07 0.53
N ILE A 113 7.93 -15.30 0.58
CA ILE A 113 7.85 -14.09 1.39
C ILE A 113 7.13 -14.48 2.67
N PHE A 114 7.79 -14.29 3.81
CA PHE A 114 7.27 -14.63 5.13
C PHE A 114 7.18 -13.38 5.99
N ASN A 115 5.96 -13.01 6.40
CA ASN A 115 5.77 -12.05 7.47
C ASN A 115 5.75 -12.79 8.81
N LYS A 116 6.83 -12.68 9.58
CA LYS A 116 6.97 -13.33 10.90
C LYS A 116 5.98 -12.78 11.91
N THR A 117 5.64 -11.50 11.81
CA THR A 117 4.70 -10.83 12.72
C THR A 117 3.29 -11.38 12.57
N THR A 118 2.82 -11.61 11.34
CA THR A 118 1.46 -12.15 11.10
C THR A 118 1.43 -13.67 10.97
N GLY A 119 2.58 -14.31 10.75
CA GLY A 119 2.70 -15.76 10.53
C GLY A 119 2.40 -16.19 9.09
N GLU A 120 2.06 -15.24 8.21
CA GLU A 120 1.60 -15.50 6.85
C GLU A 120 2.74 -15.70 5.85
N ARG A 121 2.52 -16.60 4.89
CA ARG A 121 3.51 -16.94 3.86
C ARG A 121 2.88 -16.89 2.47
N PHE A 122 3.52 -16.16 1.58
CA PHE A 122 3.31 -16.26 0.15
C PHE A 122 4.45 -17.08 -0.46
N ILE A 123 4.11 -18.06 -1.30
CA ILE A 123 5.07 -18.91 -2.00
C ILE A 123 4.77 -18.87 -3.50
N TYR A 124 5.79 -18.60 -4.32
CA TYR A 124 5.76 -18.79 -5.77
C TYR A 124 6.66 -19.98 -6.14
N TYR A 125 6.08 -21.00 -6.76
CA TYR A 125 6.74 -22.29 -6.96
C TYR A 125 7.79 -22.30 -8.09
N PRO A 126 7.55 -21.69 -9.27
CA PRO A 126 8.52 -21.70 -10.35
C PRO A 126 9.78 -20.89 -10.07
N GLU A 127 10.84 -21.20 -10.82
CA GLU A 127 12.04 -20.37 -10.90
C GLU A 127 11.73 -19.00 -11.53
N PHE A 128 12.52 -17.99 -11.16
CA PHE A 128 12.54 -16.72 -11.87
C PHE A 128 13.90 -16.03 -11.75
N SER A 129 14.21 -15.19 -12.73
CA SER A 129 15.49 -14.48 -12.84
C SER A 129 15.30 -13.06 -13.36
N THR A 130 15.74 -12.08 -12.56
CA THR A 130 15.77 -10.68 -13.01
C THR A 130 16.78 -10.46 -14.13
N LEU A 131 17.82 -11.29 -14.26
CA LEU A 131 18.72 -11.27 -15.42
C LEU A 131 18.00 -11.64 -16.73
N LEU A 132 16.92 -12.41 -16.67
CA LEU A 132 16.04 -12.70 -17.81
C LEU A 132 14.93 -11.64 -17.99
N GLY A 133 14.99 -10.54 -17.25
CA GLY A 133 13.96 -9.50 -17.24
C GLY A 133 12.68 -9.95 -16.54
N GLN A 134 12.77 -10.91 -15.61
CA GLN A 134 11.62 -11.37 -14.83
C GLN A 134 11.48 -10.62 -13.51
N THR A 135 10.25 -10.22 -13.20
CA THR A 135 9.87 -9.53 -11.97
C THR A 135 8.57 -10.14 -11.44
N LEU A 136 8.59 -10.57 -10.18
CA LEU A 136 7.42 -11.05 -9.48
C LEU A 136 6.77 -9.88 -8.75
N THR A 137 5.46 -9.71 -8.91
CA THR A 137 4.69 -8.65 -8.26
C THR A 137 3.45 -9.22 -7.60
N LEU A 138 3.26 -8.95 -6.31
CA LEU A 138 1.99 -9.12 -5.61
C LEU A 138 1.25 -7.80 -5.67
N ASP A 139 0.25 -7.70 -6.52
CA ASP A 139 -0.58 -6.51 -6.67
C ASP A 139 -1.94 -6.79 -6.04
N ARG A 140 -2.12 -6.37 -4.80
CA ARG A 140 -3.22 -6.83 -3.94
C ARG A 140 -3.21 -8.37 -3.86
N VAL A 141 -4.33 -9.00 -4.20
CA VAL A 141 -4.51 -10.45 -4.21
C VAL A 141 -4.00 -11.13 -5.48
N TYR A 142 -3.45 -10.36 -6.43
CA TYR A 142 -3.07 -10.84 -7.76
C TYR A 142 -1.55 -10.96 -7.88
N PRO A 143 -0.97 -12.16 -7.71
CA PRO A 143 0.42 -12.41 -8.07
C PRO A 143 0.59 -12.36 -9.59
N LYS A 144 1.65 -11.71 -10.04
CA LYS A 144 1.98 -11.49 -11.45
C LYS A 144 3.46 -11.73 -11.70
N LEU A 145 3.80 -12.46 -12.75
CA LEU A 145 5.15 -12.50 -13.32
C LEU A 145 5.15 -11.63 -14.58
N ASN A 146 6.00 -10.61 -14.62
CA ASN A 146 6.07 -9.67 -15.75
C ASN A 146 4.70 -9.05 -16.13
N GLY A 147 3.89 -8.76 -15.11
CA GLY A 147 2.54 -8.20 -15.28
C GLY A 147 1.45 -9.20 -15.66
N VAL A 148 1.79 -10.46 -15.96
CA VAL A 148 0.82 -11.52 -16.27
C VAL A 148 0.48 -12.27 -15.00
N ASN A 149 -0.82 -12.45 -14.72
CA ASN A 149 -1.29 -13.17 -13.53
C ASN A 149 -0.73 -14.61 -13.47
N CYS A 150 -0.13 -14.98 -12.34
CA CYS A 150 0.50 -16.28 -12.11
C CYS A 150 -0.04 -16.98 -10.85
N GLY A 151 -1.29 -16.73 -10.47
CA GLY A 151 -1.86 -17.25 -9.22
C GLY A 151 -1.88 -18.78 -9.11
N ILE A 152 -2.01 -19.50 -10.23
CA ILE A 152 -1.95 -20.97 -10.26
C ILE A 152 -0.59 -21.52 -9.82
N ASP A 153 0.46 -20.73 -9.95
CA ASP A 153 1.84 -21.09 -9.63
C ASP A 153 2.23 -20.71 -8.19
N THR A 154 1.24 -20.50 -7.32
CA THR A 154 1.45 -20.03 -5.95
C THR A 154 0.70 -20.89 -4.92
N ASN A 155 1.03 -20.73 -3.64
CA ASN A 155 0.25 -21.32 -2.56
C ASN A 155 -1.09 -20.62 -2.28
N LEU A 156 -1.48 -19.62 -3.08
CA LEU A 156 -2.64 -18.75 -2.86
C LEU A 156 -2.63 -17.99 -1.52
N GLY A 157 -1.47 -17.98 -0.85
CA GLY A 157 -1.25 -17.21 0.38
C GLY A 157 -1.20 -15.72 0.08
N LEU A 158 -1.44 -14.90 1.11
CA LEU A 158 -1.34 -13.44 1.02
C LEU A 158 -0.42 -12.95 2.14
N ILE A 159 0.03 -11.70 2.03
CA ILE A 159 0.79 -11.01 3.07
C ILE A 159 -0.01 -9.79 3.51
N THR A 160 -0.39 -9.76 4.78
CA THR A 160 -0.91 -8.57 5.44
C THR A 160 0.21 -7.86 6.21
N LEU A 161 0.03 -6.58 6.50
CA LEU A 161 0.92 -5.82 7.38
C LEU A 161 0.15 -5.39 8.63
N ALA A 162 0.54 -5.92 9.79
CA ALA A 162 0.02 -5.46 11.08
C ALA A 162 0.38 -3.99 11.32
N VAL A 163 -0.34 -3.32 12.22
CA VAL A 163 0.04 -1.97 12.69
C VAL A 163 1.41 -2.04 13.37
N GLY A 164 2.29 -1.08 13.06
CA GLY A 164 3.65 -1.04 13.57
C GLY A 164 4.63 -1.94 12.81
N THR A 165 5.54 -2.57 13.53
CA THR A 165 6.69 -3.32 12.99
C THR A 165 6.27 -4.70 12.47
N ASN A 166 6.56 -4.95 11.19
CA ASN A 166 6.43 -6.26 10.55
C ASN A 166 7.81 -6.82 10.21
N GLU A 167 8.18 -7.95 10.81
CA GLU A 167 9.44 -8.64 10.52
C GLU A 167 9.29 -9.50 9.27
N ILE A 168 10.02 -9.15 8.21
CA ILE A 168 9.93 -9.82 6.91
C ILE A 168 11.18 -10.66 6.66
N GLU A 169 10.95 -11.88 6.16
CA GLU A 169 11.98 -12.77 5.63
C GLU A 169 11.61 -13.23 4.21
N ILE A 170 12.56 -13.10 3.28
CA ILE A 170 12.44 -13.60 1.91
C ILE A 170 13.44 -14.75 1.70
N GLN A 171 12.91 -15.93 1.42
CA GLN A 171 13.66 -17.18 1.33
C GLN A 171 13.76 -17.68 -0.12
N ASN A 172 14.74 -18.56 -0.39
CA ASN A 172 14.96 -19.20 -1.69
C ASN A 172 15.15 -18.21 -2.85
N VAL A 173 15.80 -17.08 -2.58
CA VAL A 173 16.17 -16.08 -3.57
C VAL A 173 17.55 -15.50 -3.23
N THR A 174 18.35 -15.24 -4.25
CA THR A 174 19.62 -14.52 -4.14
C THR A 174 19.56 -13.21 -4.90
N ARG A 175 20.49 -12.28 -4.61
CA ARG A 175 20.51 -10.92 -5.23
C ARG A 175 19.18 -10.18 -5.09
N VAL A 176 18.51 -10.38 -3.95
CA VAL A 176 17.16 -9.90 -3.72
C VAL A 176 17.10 -8.38 -3.73
N GLU A 177 16.13 -7.83 -4.43
CA GLU A 177 15.62 -6.47 -4.23
C GLU A 177 14.10 -6.56 -4.07
N SER A 178 13.55 -5.98 -3.01
CA SER A 178 12.11 -5.94 -2.78
C SER A 178 11.63 -4.51 -2.52
N LYS A 179 10.45 -4.19 -3.04
CA LYS A 179 9.79 -2.87 -2.92
C LYS A 179 8.38 -3.05 -2.37
N TRP A 180 8.01 -2.25 -1.38
CA TRP A 180 6.75 -2.36 -0.63
C TRP A 180 5.99 -1.04 -0.73
N ASP A 181 4.95 -1.02 -1.54
CA ASP A 181 4.18 0.17 -1.88
C ASP A 181 2.76 0.09 -1.31
N PHE A 182 2.47 0.95 -0.34
CA PHE A 182 1.14 1.08 0.25
C PHE A 182 0.94 2.50 0.81
N ASN A 183 -0.30 2.81 1.19
CA ASN A 183 -0.63 4.04 1.91
C ASN A 183 -0.96 3.69 3.37
N PHE A 184 -0.54 4.53 4.31
CA PHE A 184 -0.97 4.40 5.70
C PHE A 184 -2.44 4.74 5.81
N LEU A 185 -3.17 4.02 6.66
CA LEU A 185 -4.60 4.24 6.90
C LEU A 185 -4.79 4.89 8.27
N TYR A 186 -5.61 5.93 8.38
CA TYR A 186 -5.86 6.66 9.63
C TYR A 186 -7.36 6.68 9.98
N LYS A 187 -7.66 6.70 11.27
CA LYS A 187 -9.03 6.82 11.81
C LYS A 187 -9.66 8.18 11.53
#